data_AF-A0A857VFJ3-F1
#
_entry.id   AF-A0A857VFJ3-F1
#
_cell.length_a   1.000
_cell.length_b   1.000
_cell.length_c   1.000
_cell.angle_alpha   90.00
_cell.angle_beta   90.00
_cell.angle_gamma   90.00
#
_symmetry.space_group_name_H-M   'P 1'
#
loop_
_entity.id
_entity.type
_entity.pdbx_description
1 polymer ?
#
loop_
_entity_poly.entity_id
_entity_poly.type
_entity_poly.pdbx_seq_one_letter_code
_entity_poly.pdbx_strand_id
1 'polypeptide(L)'
;MERLGSIDHGKDFASSVEEIINQPLTVENVDTYAEAALDKLIQLINDMVQVYNHQPTIWLDNSGERENAVFAYYGIEPLNELLGHIADKAEQLIAIDTVIGQIESTDHVFVPPDERPGPTASVSEAPHRERATRQPRLKTLLFVLANEFGIEPSGEALQIRRGSVETAMMRQEPYHEVNIPPLERTVLICDAYGNGTFVFDTTRLPEEERAKLATCTKTQLAGVMEQYPDCGVSVRCDKQFVPHLVEALANDIQQSAGVDTRRGGNYLNPPQANEEGMMNANQLAAKFGVVYRTIVRHIAELNQEGLLGCVAKRDWYGEEQSIFTEEQVEVIRKRLEERGLFTQPPPEGYLTITALAKTVDVTVMALIRIARELKKAGVLSDGIKCRSGQVHEFYSPEQQAMIMRKAQENGLFAPPPPEGYAMISTATKRLGVGLKLVRDAMDLLNLRPEIYRFVAESGQVRIREGLSPEQVDKIGKYLRSEGYTELAPEGYQVKKEIMRELHCSAPLFDRIVDSLIRNDPNFGQPSRYRAKGKGGGMSKALGYFYSPEQKEKIAEILKKTRQGATC
;
A
#
# COMPACT_ATOMS: atom_id res chain seq x y z
N MET A 1 -52.99 34.85 13.40
CA MET A 1 -51.58 34.57 13.06
C MET A 1 -51.08 33.75 14.22
N GLU A 2 -50.78 32.47 14.11
CA GLU A 2 -49.95 31.80 13.11
C GLU A 2 -50.64 30.59 12.46
N ARG A 3 -50.15 30.20 11.28
CA ARG A 3 -50.73 29.19 10.40
C ARG A 3 -50.67 27.81 11.04
N LEU A 4 -51.83 27.25 11.38
CA LEU A 4 -52.01 25.80 11.49
C LEU A 4 -51.74 25.21 10.10
N GLY A 5 -50.53 24.68 9.92
CA GLY A 5 -50.20 23.84 8.77
C GLY A 5 -51.14 22.63 8.77
N SER A 6 -51.81 22.42 7.64
CA SER A 6 -52.63 21.24 7.36
C SER A 6 -51.87 19.97 7.74
N ILE A 7 -52.30 19.28 8.80
CA ILE A 7 -51.80 17.93 9.09
C ILE A 7 -52.46 17.02 8.06
N ASP A 8 -51.67 16.55 7.10
CA ASP A 8 -52.10 15.66 6.05
C ASP A 8 -52.33 14.26 6.62
N HIS A 9 -53.59 13.93 6.92
CA HIS A 9 -54.01 12.62 7.41
C HIS A 9 -53.88 11.50 6.35
N GLY A 10 -53.33 11.79 5.16
CA GLY A 10 -53.19 10.86 4.03
C GLY A 10 -51.77 10.39 3.71
N LYS A 11 -50.74 10.75 4.52
CA LYS A 11 -49.36 10.33 4.24
C LYS A 11 -49.17 8.86 4.63
N ASP A 12 -49.11 7.99 3.62
CA ASP A 12 -48.74 6.58 3.82
C ASP A 12 -47.23 6.51 4.11
N PHE A 13 -46.94 6.45 5.41
CA PHE A 13 -45.58 6.38 5.92
C PHE A 13 -44.86 5.09 5.51
N ALA A 14 -45.58 3.96 5.36
CA ALA A 14 -45.00 2.70 4.92
C ALA A 14 -44.57 2.79 3.45
N SER A 15 -45.44 3.28 2.57
CA SER A 15 -45.08 3.53 1.16
C SER A 15 -43.91 4.52 1.01
N SER A 16 -43.82 5.51 1.90
CA SER A 16 -42.72 6.48 1.90
C SER A 16 -41.37 5.85 2.29
N VAL A 17 -41.36 4.90 3.23
CA VAL A 17 -40.16 4.10 3.55
C VAL A 17 -39.75 3.26 2.35
N GLU A 18 -40.70 2.57 1.72
CA GLU A 18 -40.44 1.75 0.52
C GLU A 18 -39.86 2.58 -0.64
N GLU A 19 -40.35 3.80 -0.87
CA GLU A 19 -39.83 4.69 -1.90
C GLU A 19 -38.38 5.10 -1.63
N ILE A 20 -38.01 5.34 -0.37
CA ILE A 20 -36.65 5.73 0.02
C ILE A 20 -35.67 4.57 -0.18
N ILE A 21 -36.01 3.36 0.29
CA ILE A 21 -35.10 2.20 0.25
C ILE A 21 -34.98 1.57 -1.14
N ASN A 22 -36.00 1.72 -1.98
CA ASN A 22 -36.00 1.25 -3.36
C ASN A 22 -35.54 2.32 -4.36
N GLN A 23 -34.93 3.40 -3.88
CA GLN A 23 -34.34 4.40 -4.75
C GLN A 23 -33.15 3.76 -5.51
N PRO A 24 -33.14 3.78 -6.86
CA PRO A 24 -32.04 3.19 -7.63
C PRO A 24 -30.79 4.06 -7.59
N LEU A 25 -29.65 3.39 -7.57
CA LEU A 25 -28.35 4.00 -7.78
C LEU A 25 -28.21 4.41 -9.25
N THR A 26 -27.76 5.63 -9.44
CA THR A 26 -27.45 6.23 -10.73
C THR A 26 -26.12 6.97 -10.62
N VAL A 27 -25.53 7.29 -11.76
CA VAL A 27 -24.32 8.12 -11.80
C VAL A 27 -24.59 9.54 -11.27
N GLU A 28 -25.83 10.01 -11.32
CA GLU A 28 -26.22 11.36 -10.88
C GLU A 28 -26.38 11.46 -9.36
N ASN A 29 -26.75 10.37 -8.68
CA ASN A 29 -26.99 10.37 -7.23
C ASN A 29 -25.93 9.63 -6.41
N VAL A 30 -24.96 8.93 -7.01
CA VAL A 30 -23.97 8.12 -6.26
C VAL A 30 -23.24 8.89 -5.15
N ASP A 31 -22.96 10.18 -5.35
CA ASP A 31 -22.26 11.00 -4.35
C ASP A 31 -23.11 11.31 -3.12
N THR A 32 -24.44 11.30 -3.27
CA THR A 32 -25.39 11.59 -2.19
C THR A 32 -26.33 10.42 -1.92
N TYR A 33 -26.04 9.23 -2.46
CA TYR A 33 -27.03 8.17 -2.61
C TYR A 33 -27.55 7.67 -1.25
N ALA A 34 -26.64 7.27 -0.38
CA ALA A 34 -26.96 6.79 0.96
C ALA A 34 -27.26 7.95 1.93
N GLU A 35 -26.50 9.04 1.87
CA GLU A 35 -26.68 10.20 2.76
C GLU A 35 -28.06 10.86 2.56
N ALA A 36 -28.48 11.10 1.30
CA ALA A 36 -29.79 11.68 1.03
C ALA A 36 -30.93 10.74 1.41
N ALA A 37 -30.73 9.42 1.34
CA ALA A 37 -31.72 8.45 1.80
C ALA A 37 -31.80 8.43 3.34
N LEU A 38 -30.66 8.50 4.02
CA LEU A 38 -30.58 8.60 5.48
C LEU A 38 -31.30 9.86 5.98
N ASP A 39 -31.01 11.02 5.38
CA ASP A 39 -31.66 12.29 5.73
C ASP A 39 -33.18 12.24 5.52
N LYS A 40 -33.63 11.68 4.40
CA LYS A 40 -35.07 11.48 4.13
C LYS A 40 -35.70 10.56 5.17
N LEU A 41 -35.03 9.49 5.58
CA LEU A 41 -35.54 8.53 6.54
C LEU A 41 -35.62 9.15 7.95
N ILE A 42 -34.60 9.89 8.37
CA ILE A 42 -34.60 10.65 9.63
C ILE A 42 -35.73 11.69 9.63
N GLN A 43 -35.89 12.43 8.53
CA GLN A 43 -36.99 13.38 8.41
C GLN A 43 -38.36 12.70 8.46
N LEU A 44 -38.51 11.54 7.83
CA LEU A 44 -39.74 10.76 7.87
C LEU A 44 -40.07 10.28 9.29
N ILE A 45 -39.08 9.80 10.04
CA ILE A 45 -39.25 9.42 11.46
C ILE A 45 -39.69 10.62 12.30
N ASN A 46 -39.06 11.78 12.10
CA ASN A 46 -39.45 13.02 12.78
C ASN A 46 -40.89 13.42 12.46
N ASP A 47 -41.30 13.35 11.19
CA ASP A 47 -42.67 13.61 10.75
C ASP A 47 -43.65 12.62 11.43
N MET A 48 -43.33 11.32 11.47
CA MET A 48 -44.15 10.28 12.10
C MET A 48 -44.36 10.56 13.59
N VAL A 49 -43.27 10.84 14.32
CA VAL A 49 -43.29 11.14 15.75
C VAL A 49 -44.12 12.42 16.01
N GLN A 50 -43.95 13.45 15.18
CA GLN A 50 -44.76 14.67 15.29
C GLN A 50 -46.24 14.36 15.10
N VAL A 51 -46.64 13.67 14.03
CA VAL A 51 -48.05 13.34 13.78
C VAL A 51 -48.62 12.48 14.91
N TYR A 52 -47.87 11.50 15.40
CA TYR A 52 -48.27 10.64 16.52
C TYR A 52 -48.49 11.43 17.83
N ASN A 53 -47.63 12.41 18.13
CA ASN A 53 -47.75 13.24 19.35
C ASN A 53 -48.98 14.17 19.34
N HIS A 54 -49.59 14.43 18.18
CA HIS A 54 -50.83 15.21 18.08
C HIS A 54 -52.09 14.35 18.27
N GLN A 55 -51.94 13.02 18.40
CA GLN A 55 -53.03 12.11 18.69
C GLN A 55 -53.23 11.93 20.21
N PRO A 56 -54.44 11.58 20.67
CA PRO A 56 -54.69 11.26 22.08
C PRO A 56 -54.10 9.88 22.42
N THR A 57 -52.77 9.81 22.57
CA THR A 57 -52.00 8.59 22.86
C THR A 57 -51.29 8.66 24.22
N ILE A 58 -50.80 7.52 24.71
CA ILE A 58 -50.08 7.42 25.99
C ILE A 58 -48.73 8.14 25.83
N TRP A 59 -48.48 9.12 26.70
CA TRP A 59 -47.23 9.87 26.70
C TRP A 59 -46.11 9.03 27.32
N LEU A 60 -45.07 8.74 26.53
CA LEU A 60 -43.88 7.97 26.96
C LEU A 60 -42.70 8.92 27.15
N ASP A 61 -42.01 8.87 28.29
CA ASP A 61 -40.90 9.78 28.62
C ASP A 61 -39.58 9.46 27.89
N ASN A 62 -39.39 8.20 27.47
CA ASN A 62 -38.20 7.74 26.76
C ASN A 62 -38.37 7.90 25.23
N SER A 63 -37.43 8.58 24.57
CA SER A 63 -37.48 8.83 23.12
C SER A 63 -37.46 7.54 22.29
N GLY A 64 -36.67 6.54 22.67
CA GLY A 64 -36.58 5.28 21.92
C GLY A 64 -37.83 4.41 22.06
N GLU A 65 -38.46 4.40 23.24
CA GLU A 65 -39.74 3.71 23.44
C GLU A 65 -40.88 4.41 22.70
N ARG A 66 -40.80 5.74 22.58
CA ARG A 66 -41.74 6.54 21.81
C ARG A 66 -41.64 6.26 20.31
N GLU A 67 -40.43 6.19 19.76
CA GLU A 67 -40.21 5.82 18.35
C GLU A 67 -40.72 4.41 18.04
N ASN A 68 -40.44 3.43 18.90
CA ASN A 68 -40.96 2.08 18.74
C ASN A 68 -42.50 2.00 18.78
N ALA A 69 -43.13 2.79 19.66
CA ALA A 69 -44.60 2.89 19.71
C ALA A 69 -45.20 3.55 18.45
N VAL A 70 -44.50 4.53 17.87
CA VAL A 70 -44.86 5.18 16.60
C VAL A 70 -44.78 4.18 15.45
N PHE A 71 -43.70 3.41 15.35
CA PHE A 71 -43.54 2.39 14.31
C PHE A 71 -44.63 1.32 14.39
N ALA A 72 -44.89 0.81 15.59
CA ALA A 72 -45.97 -0.16 15.82
C ALA A 72 -47.36 0.40 15.45
N TYR A 73 -47.62 1.69 15.71
CA TYR A 73 -48.87 2.36 15.36
C TYR A 73 -49.09 2.45 13.84
N TYR A 74 -48.05 2.76 13.08
CA TYR A 74 -48.13 2.85 11.62
C TYR A 74 -47.89 1.51 10.90
N GLY A 75 -47.70 0.40 11.64
CA GLY A 75 -47.45 -0.92 11.05
C GLY A 75 -46.10 -1.03 10.35
N ILE A 76 -45.11 -0.26 10.78
CA ILE A 76 -43.75 -0.23 10.22
C ILE A 76 -42.84 -1.00 11.17
N GLU A 77 -41.96 -1.84 10.62
CA GLU A 77 -40.94 -2.53 11.41
C GLU A 77 -39.91 -1.53 11.97
N PRO A 78 -39.33 -1.77 13.16
CA PRO A 78 -38.29 -0.90 13.70
C PRO A 78 -37.14 -0.71 12.70
N LEU A 79 -36.92 0.55 12.29
CA LEU A 79 -36.00 0.88 11.20
C LEU A 79 -34.52 0.94 11.63
N ASN A 80 -34.17 0.46 12.82
CA ASN A 80 -32.80 0.58 13.35
C ASN A 80 -31.78 -0.17 12.49
N GLU A 81 -32.13 -1.38 12.04
CA GLU A 81 -31.29 -2.18 11.15
C GLU A 81 -31.17 -1.53 9.76
N LEU A 82 -32.26 -0.95 9.27
CA LEU A 82 -32.28 -0.20 8.01
C LEU A 82 -31.40 1.05 8.09
N LEU A 83 -31.53 1.84 9.16
CA LEU A 83 -30.70 3.04 9.40
C LEU A 83 -29.22 2.68 9.49
N GLY A 84 -28.89 1.59 10.21
CA GLY A 84 -27.53 1.06 10.28
C GLY A 84 -27.00 0.67 8.90
N HIS A 85 -27.77 -0.10 8.13
CA HIS A 85 -27.40 -0.51 6.78
C HIS A 85 -27.16 0.68 5.84
N ILE A 86 -28.05 1.68 5.84
CA ILE A 86 -27.89 2.87 5.01
C ILE A 86 -26.64 3.67 5.45
N ALA A 87 -26.40 3.81 6.75
CA ALA A 87 -25.21 4.45 7.28
C ALA A 87 -23.92 3.72 6.84
N ASP A 88 -23.91 2.38 6.89
CA ASP A 88 -22.79 1.56 6.41
C ASP A 88 -22.54 1.79 4.91
N LYS A 89 -23.60 1.92 4.08
CA LYS A 89 -23.44 2.27 2.66
C LYS A 89 -22.89 3.68 2.45
N ALA A 90 -23.25 4.63 3.31
CA ALA A 90 -22.68 5.98 3.26
C ALA A 90 -21.19 5.98 3.57
N GLU A 91 -20.78 5.27 4.63
CA GLU A 91 -19.36 5.07 4.96
C GLU A 91 -18.60 4.37 3.84
N GLN A 92 -19.20 3.35 3.21
CA GLN A 92 -18.61 2.66 2.07
C GLN A 92 -18.36 3.60 0.89
N LEU A 93 -19.31 4.49 0.55
CA LEU A 93 -19.14 5.46 -0.52
C LEU A 93 -18.02 6.47 -0.23
N ILE A 94 -17.86 6.89 1.03
CA ILE A 94 -16.74 7.74 1.48
C ILE A 94 -15.40 7.00 1.40
N ALA A 95 -15.37 5.72 1.78
CA ALA A 95 -14.18 4.89 1.66
C ALA A 95 -13.76 4.73 0.18
N ILE A 96 -14.72 4.62 -0.73
CA ILE A 96 -14.46 4.59 -2.17
C ILE A 96 -13.82 5.90 -2.65
N ASP A 97 -14.30 7.06 -2.19
CA ASP A 97 -13.67 8.35 -2.55
C ASP A 97 -12.21 8.39 -2.10
N THR A 98 -11.91 7.84 -0.92
CA THR A 98 -10.55 7.74 -0.40
C THR A 98 -9.68 6.85 -1.31
N VAL A 99 -10.20 5.70 -1.75
CA VAL A 99 -9.51 4.80 -2.69
C VAL A 99 -9.25 5.51 -4.02
N ILE A 100 -10.25 6.21 -4.57
CA ILE A 100 -10.10 6.95 -5.83
C ILE A 100 -9.02 8.03 -5.71
N GLY A 101 -8.96 8.73 -4.58
CA GLY A 101 -7.93 9.74 -4.31
C GLY A 101 -6.50 9.19 -4.21
N GLN A 102 -6.34 7.89 -3.96
CA GLN A 102 -5.05 7.21 -3.83
C GLN A 102 -4.58 6.55 -5.13
N ILE A 103 -5.39 6.56 -6.20
CA ILE A 103 -5.00 5.94 -7.47
C ILE A 103 -3.79 6.66 -8.06
N GLU A 104 -2.73 5.90 -8.31
CA GLU A 104 -1.52 6.41 -8.95
C GLU A 104 -1.82 6.92 -10.36
N SER A 105 -1.40 8.16 -10.62
CA SER A 105 -1.49 8.76 -11.94
C SER A 105 -0.30 8.35 -12.78
N THR A 106 -0.57 7.98 -14.03
CA THR A 106 0.45 7.70 -15.03
C THR A 106 0.62 8.90 -15.95
N ASP A 107 1.81 9.06 -16.52
CA ASP A 107 2.08 10.11 -17.51
C ASP A 107 1.42 9.82 -18.87
N HIS A 108 0.91 8.59 -19.07
CA HIS A 108 0.35 8.14 -20.34
C HIS A 108 -1.15 8.44 -20.46
N VAL A 109 -1.54 8.94 -21.64
CA VAL A 109 -2.95 9.19 -21.97
C VAL A 109 -3.63 7.86 -22.26
N PHE A 110 -4.64 7.50 -21.45
CA PHE A 110 -5.49 6.34 -21.72
C PHE A 110 -6.63 6.72 -22.67
N VAL A 111 -6.93 5.84 -23.62
CA VAL A 111 -7.89 6.04 -24.69
C VAL A 111 -7.66 7.39 -25.39
N PRO A 112 -6.54 7.55 -26.12
CA PRO A 112 -6.22 8.81 -26.78
C PRO A 112 -7.32 9.23 -27.78
N PRO A 113 -7.38 10.53 -28.13
CA PRO A 113 -8.37 11.00 -29.09
C PRO A 113 -8.05 10.41 -30.48
N ASP A 114 -9.08 10.13 -31.27
CA ASP A 114 -8.88 9.69 -32.65
C ASP A 114 -8.13 10.78 -33.44
N GLU A 115 -7.18 10.39 -34.29
CA GLU A 115 -6.49 11.31 -35.17
C GLU A 115 -7.50 11.92 -36.16
N ARG A 116 -7.91 13.16 -35.90
CA ARG A 116 -8.73 13.94 -36.83
C ARG A 116 -7.85 14.89 -37.63
N PRO A 117 -7.98 14.97 -38.97
CA PRO A 117 -7.59 16.18 -39.67
C PRO A 117 -8.42 17.36 -39.12
N GLY A 118 -7.82 18.56 -39.08
CA GLY A 118 -8.25 19.74 -38.30
C GLY A 118 -9.73 20.18 -38.39
N PRO A 119 -10.14 21.15 -37.56
CA PRO A 119 -11.51 21.29 -37.12
C PRO A 119 -12.46 21.81 -38.21
N THR A 120 -13.54 21.07 -38.50
CA THR A 120 -14.78 21.66 -39.02
C THR A 120 -15.61 22.13 -37.84
N ALA A 121 -15.58 23.44 -37.58
CA ALA A 121 -16.50 24.10 -36.68
C ALA A 121 -17.90 24.09 -37.31
N SER A 122 -18.80 23.23 -36.80
CA SER A 122 -20.23 23.43 -36.93
C SER A 122 -20.81 23.57 -35.52
N VAL A 123 -21.02 24.81 -35.11
CA VAL A 123 -21.76 25.17 -33.90
C VAL A 123 -23.24 24.91 -34.20
N SER A 124 -23.81 23.87 -33.59
CA SER A 124 -25.27 23.71 -33.54
C SER A 124 -25.77 24.32 -32.23
N GLU A 125 -26.47 25.45 -32.33
CA GLU A 125 -27.23 26.05 -31.24
C GLU A 125 -28.44 25.17 -30.93
N ALA A 126 -28.34 24.35 -29.88
CA ALA A 126 -29.49 23.78 -29.19
C ALA A 126 -29.50 24.32 -27.75
N PRO A 127 -30.67 24.53 -27.13
CA PRO A 127 -30.77 25.26 -25.87
C PRO A 127 -30.00 24.51 -24.78
N HIS A 128 -28.95 25.15 -24.25
CA HIS A 128 -28.11 24.59 -23.21
C HIS A 128 -28.89 24.50 -21.89
N ARG A 129 -29.34 23.29 -21.54
CA ARG A 129 -29.36 22.90 -20.12
C ARG A 129 -27.91 22.84 -19.65
N GLU A 130 -27.57 23.51 -18.57
CA GLU A 130 -26.30 23.28 -17.85
C GLU A 130 -26.23 21.79 -17.51
N ARG A 131 -25.44 21.03 -18.26
CA ARG A 131 -25.20 19.61 -18.00
C ARG A 131 -24.01 19.50 -17.08
N ALA A 132 -24.09 18.63 -16.07
CA ALA A 132 -22.97 18.32 -15.20
C ALA A 132 -21.74 17.94 -16.06
N THR A 133 -20.63 18.63 -15.84
CA THR A 133 -19.38 18.42 -16.58
C THR A 133 -18.68 17.12 -16.18
N ARG A 134 -18.97 16.63 -14.97
CA ARG A 134 -18.46 15.39 -14.38
C ARG A 134 -19.61 14.44 -14.05
N GLN A 135 -19.40 13.15 -14.30
CA GLN A 135 -20.27 12.02 -14.03
C GLN A 135 -19.42 10.98 -13.27
N PRO A 136 -19.61 10.76 -11.96
CA PRO A 136 -18.75 9.91 -11.10
C PRO A 136 -18.89 8.40 -11.39
N ARG A 137 -18.65 7.99 -12.64
CA ARG A 137 -18.86 6.62 -13.13
C ARG A 137 -17.87 5.64 -12.53
N LEU A 138 -16.63 6.07 -12.26
CA LEU A 138 -15.66 5.23 -11.55
C LEU A 138 -16.16 4.86 -10.15
N LYS A 139 -16.67 5.84 -9.39
CA LYS A 139 -17.27 5.61 -8.07
C LYS A 139 -18.45 4.65 -8.14
N THR A 140 -19.35 4.86 -9.12
CA THR A 140 -20.47 3.94 -9.37
C THR A 140 -20.01 2.52 -9.66
N LEU A 141 -19.00 2.34 -10.51
CA LEU A 141 -18.43 1.01 -10.81
C LEU A 141 -17.88 0.34 -9.55
N LEU A 142 -17.08 1.05 -8.76
CA LEU A 142 -16.46 0.49 -7.55
C LEU A 142 -17.51 0.11 -6.50
N PHE A 143 -18.56 0.91 -6.35
CA PHE A 143 -19.66 0.59 -5.45
C PHE A 143 -20.45 -0.64 -5.92
N VAL A 144 -20.72 -0.75 -7.22
CA VAL A 144 -21.34 -1.93 -7.84
C VAL A 144 -20.48 -3.18 -7.63
N LEU A 145 -19.16 -3.09 -7.82
CA LEU A 145 -18.24 -4.22 -7.61
C LEU A 145 -18.28 -4.75 -6.17
N ALA A 146 -18.32 -3.85 -5.19
CA ALA A 146 -18.39 -4.23 -3.79
C ALA A 146 -19.74 -4.90 -3.45
N ASN A 147 -20.85 -4.34 -3.95
CA ASN A 147 -22.19 -4.75 -3.52
C ASN A 147 -22.79 -5.90 -4.33
N GLU A 148 -22.49 -6.00 -5.64
CA GLU A 148 -23.00 -7.06 -6.50
C GLU A 148 -22.07 -8.27 -6.59
N PHE A 149 -20.76 -8.05 -6.47
CA PHE A 149 -19.76 -9.09 -6.72
C PHE A 149 -18.86 -9.37 -5.51
N GLY A 150 -19.03 -8.65 -4.40
CA GLY A 150 -18.20 -8.81 -3.20
C GLY A 150 -16.73 -8.45 -3.42
N ILE A 151 -16.43 -7.59 -4.41
CA ILE A 151 -15.07 -7.18 -4.76
C ILE A 151 -14.80 -5.82 -4.14
N GLU A 152 -14.05 -5.83 -3.03
CA GLU A 152 -13.72 -4.61 -2.31
C GLU A 152 -12.75 -3.70 -3.10
N PRO A 153 -13.05 -2.39 -3.24
CA PRO A 153 -12.24 -1.44 -4.00
C PRO A 153 -10.81 -1.24 -3.47
N SER A 154 -10.61 -1.42 -2.16
CA SER A 154 -9.30 -1.33 -1.49
C SER A 154 -8.53 -2.66 -1.49
N GLY A 155 -9.13 -3.74 -2.02
CA GLY A 155 -8.52 -5.06 -2.04
C GLY A 155 -7.49 -5.24 -3.15
N GLU A 156 -6.55 -6.16 -2.94
CA GLU A 156 -5.55 -6.55 -3.96
C GLU A 156 -6.16 -7.29 -5.16
N ALA A 157 -7.46 -7.60 -5.11
CA ALA A 157 -8.21 -8.26 -6.18
C ALA A 157 -8.51 -7.32 -7.37
N LEU A 158 -8.26 -6.02 -7.22
CA LEU A 158 -8.54 -4.99 -8.21
C LEU A 158 -7.25 -4.22 -8.54
N GLN A 159 -7.02 -3.91 -9.80
CA GLN A 159 -5.94 -3.02 -10.22
C GLN A 159 -6.54 -1.83 -10.97
N ILE A 160 -6.36 -0.63 -10.43
CA ILE A 160 -6.86 0.61 -11.04
C ILE A 160 -5.66 1.47 -11.43
N ARG A 161 -5.64 1.92 -12.68
CA ARG A 161 -4.64 2.86 -13.20
C ARG A 161 -5.33 4.10 -13.72
N ARG A 162 -4.79 5.28 -13.41
CA ARG A 162 -5.28 6.55 -13.92
C ARG A 162 -4.39 7.06 -15.05
N GLY A 163 -4.98 7.30 -16.21
CA GLY A 163 -4.29 7.96 -17.32
C GLY A 163 -4.09 9.46 -17.08
N SER A 164 -3.35 10.11 -17.97
CA SER A 164 -3.21 11.57 -18.01
C SER A 164 -4.21 12.24 -18.98
N VAL A 165 -4.35 13.56 -18.86
CA VAL A 165 -5.07 14.43 -19.80
C VAL A 165 -4.10 15.48 -20.31
N GLU A 166 -4.02 15.65 -21.63
CA GLU A 166 -3.21 16.70 -22.25
C GLU A 166 -4.05 17.97 -22.49
N THR A 167 -3.40 19.13 -22.47
CA THR A 167 -4.06 20.44 -22.63
C THR A 167 -4.80 20.61 -23.96
N ALA A 168 -4.37 19.90 -25.01
CA ALA A 168 -5.02 19.94 -26.32
C ALA A 168 -6.31 19.10 -26.40
N MET A 169 -6.62 18.31 -25.38
CA MET A 169 -7.79 17.44 -25.37
C MET A 169 -9.06 18.20 -24.98
N MET A 170 -10.18 17.86 -25.63
CA MET A 170 -11.50 18.40 -25.28
C MET A 170 -12.00 17.90 -23.92
N ARG A 171 -11.61 16.69 -23.51
CA ARG A 171 -11.98 16.13 -22.21
C ARG A 171 -11.09 16.71 -21.11
N GLN A 172 -11.66 16.92 -19.93
CA GLN A 172 -10.95 17.42 -18.75
C GLN A 172 -10.69 16.33 -17.70
N GLU A 173 -11.35 15.16 -17.82
CA GLU A 173 -11.13 14.00 -16.95
C GLU A 173 -10.38 12.90 -17.69
N PRO A 174 -9.45 12.19 -17.01
CA PRO A 174 -8.76 11.07 -17.61
C PRO A 174 -9.65 9.83 -17.70
N TYR A 175 -9.25 8.89 -18.57
CA TYR A 175 -9.73 7.52 -18.47
C TYR A 175 -8.99 6.79 -17.36
N HIS A 176 -9.72 5.91 -16.69
CA HIS A 176 -9.20 4.92 -15.77
C HIS A 176 -9.30 3.55 -16.42
N GLU A 177 -8.26 2.75 -16.24
CA GLU A 177 -8.30 1.33 -16.56
C GLU A 177 -8.46 0.56 -15.25
N VAL A 178 -9.52 -0.24 -15.19
CA VAL A 178 -9.89 -1.05 -14.04
C VAL A 178 -9.80 -2.52 -14.46
N ASN A 179 -8.75 -3.20 -14.04
CA ASN A 179 -8.58 -4.63 -14.26
C ASN A 179 -9.18 -5.39 -13.08
N ILE A 180 -10.12 -6.29 -13.39
CA ILE A 180 -10.91 -7.06 -12.42
C ILE A 180 -10.65 -8.56 -12.69
N PRO A 181 -9.49 -9.11 -12.29
CA PRO A 181 -9.18 -10.52 -12.49
C PRO A 181 -10.25 -11.50 -12.00
N PRO A 182 -10.92 -11.30 -10.83
CA PRO A 182 -11.96 -12.22 -10.38
C PRO A 182 -13.18 -12.32 -11.31
N LEU A 183 -13.43 -11.32 -12.15
CA LEU A 183 -14.49 -11.36 -13.16
C LEU A 183 -13.94 -11.61 -14.56
N GLU A 184 -12.62 -11.71 -14.71
CA GLU A 184 -11.95 -11.78 -16.01
C GLU A 184 -12.36 -10.59 -16.90
N ARG A 185 -12.45 -9.40 -16.30
CA ARG A 185 -12.89 -8.16 -16.97
C ARG A 185 -11.82 -7.08 -16.94
N THR A 186 -11.80 -6.26 -17.98
CA THR A 186 -11.09 -4.97 -17.98
C THR A 186 -12.07 -3.87 -18.38
N VAL A 187 -12.17 -2.82 -17.57
CA VAL A 187 -13.07 -1.70 -17.80
C VAL A 187 -12.27 -0.43 -18.07
N LEU A 188 -12.56 0.26 -19.16
CA LEU A 188 -12.05 1.59 -19.49
C LEU A 188 -13.17 2.61 -19.24
N ILE A 189 -12.99 3.47 -18.24
CA ILE A 189 -14.05 4.34 -17.73
C ILE A 189 -13.56 5.77 -17.54
N CYS A 190 -14.39 6.74 -17.89
CA CYS A 190 -14.06 8.16 -17.78
C CYS A 190 -15.24 8.92 -17.17
N ASP A 191 -14.92 9.80 -16.21
CA ASP A 191 -15.90 10.61 -15.50
C ASP A 191 -16.34 11.86 -16.29
N ALA A 192 -15.69 12.21 -17.39
CA ALA A 192 -16.13 13.35 -18.21
C ALA A 192 -17.41 13.02 -18.98
N TYR A 193 -18.37 13.95 -18.95
CA TYR A 193 -19.64 13.84 -19.66
C TYR A 193 -19.46 13.47 -21.15
N GLY A 194 -20.31 12.57 -21.64
CA GLY A 194 -20.34 12.16 -23.06
C GLY A 194 -19.24 11.19 -23.49
N ASN A 195 -18.31 10.81 -22.62
CA ASN A 195 -17.35 9.73 -22.92
C ASN A 195 -18.00 8.35 -22.78
N GLY A 196 -17.47 7.33 -23.44
CA GLY A 196 -17.97 5.95 -23.36
C GLY A 196 -17.26 5.15 -22.27
N THR A 197 -17.98 4.22 -21.65
CA THR A 197 -17.41 3.18 -20.77
C THR A 197 -17.30 1.89 -21.57
N PHE A 198 -16.14 1.25 -21.59
CA PHE A 198 -15.93 0.01 -22.34
C PHE A 198 -15.60 -1.12 -21.37
N VAL A 199 -16.26 -2.27 -21.53
CA VAL A 199 -16.04 -3.48 -20.72
C VAL A 199 -15.56 -4.57 -21.65
N PHE A 200 -14.42 -5.19 -21.36
CA PHE A 200 -13.81 -6.25 -22.16
C PHE A 200 -13.70 -7.56 -21.38
N ASP A 201 -14.00 -8.67 -22.05
CA ASP A 201 -13.75 -10.03 -21.56
C ASP A 201 -12.30 -10.43 -21.86
N THR A 202 -11.51 -10.56 -20.80
CA THR A 202 -10.07 -10.85 -20.89
C THR A 202 -9.76 -12.28 -21.34
N THR A 203 -10.73 -13.19 -21.35
CA THR A 203 -10.56 -14.56 -21.85
C THR A 203 -10.73 -14.66 -23.37
N ARG A 204 -11.43 -13.69 -23.97
CA ARG A 204 -11.75 -13.65 -25.41
C ARG A 204 -10.78 -12.79 -26.22
N LEU A 205 -9.80 -12.17 -25.56
CA LEU A 205 -8.79 -11.33 -26.19
C LEU A 205 -7.39 -11.97 -26.09
N PRO A 206 -6.59 -11.95 -27.16
CA PRO A 206 -5.18 -12.27 -27.09
C PRO A 206 -4.44 -11.37 -26.09
N GLU A 207 -3.39 -11.88 -25.45
CA GLU A 207 -2.60 -11.13 -24.46
C GLU A 207 -2.05 -9.80 -25.02
N GLU A 208 -1.64 -9.79 -26.29
CA GLU A 208 -1.15 -8.59 -26.97
C GLU A 208 -2.21 -7.50 -27.13
N GLU A 209 -3.46 -7.87 -27.41
CA GLU A 209 -4.58 -6.93 -27.53
C GLU A 209 -4.97 -6.41 -26.15
N ARG A 210 -5.03 -7.31 -25.15
CA ARG A 210 -5.31 -6.96 -23.76
C ARG A 210 -4.33 -5.91 -23.22
N ALA A 211 -3.05 -6.08 -23.51
CA ALA A 211 -2.01 -5.16 -23.04
C ALA A 211 -2.09 -3.76 -23.67
N LYS A 212 -2.78 -3.61 -24.81
CA LYS A 212 -2.88 -2.36 -25.58
C LYS A 212 -4.23 -1.67 -25.44
N LEU A 213 -5.23 -2.27 -24.81
CA LEU A 213 -6.58 -1.69 -24.67
C LEU A 213 -6.56 -0.23 -24.18
N ALA A 214 -5.76 0.07 -23.16
CA ALA A 214 -5.66 1.42 -22.63
C ALA A 214 -5.01 2.44 -23.59
N THR A 215 -4.22 2.01 -24.58
CA THR A 215 -3.58 2.89 -25.57
C THR A 215 -4.35 3.01 -26.88
N CYS A 216 -5.40 2.21 -27.07
CA CYS A 216 -6.30 2.30 -28.22
C CYS A 216 -7.23 3.51 -28.14
N THR A 217 -7.39 4.23 -29.24
CA THR A 217 -8.43 5.24 -29.44
C THR A 217 -9.84 4.64 -29.41
N LYS A 218 -10.89 5.47 -29.31
CA LYS A 218 -12.28 4.98 -29.29
C LYS A 218 -12.64 4.22 -30.56
N THR A 219 -12.18 4.69 -31.73
CA THR A 219 -12.40 3.99 -32.99
C THR A 219 -11.63 2.67 -33.04
N GLN A 220 -10.41 2.62 -32.50
CA GLN A 220 -9.66 1.36 -32.42
C GLN A 220 -10.31 0.35 -31.47
N LEU A 221 -10.82 0.79 -30.32
CA LEU A 221 -11.57 -0.08 -29.40
C LEU A 221 -12.81 -0.67 -30.05
N ALA A 222 -13.54 0.12 -30.85
CA ALA A 222 -14.65 -0.37 -31.65
C ALA A 222 -14.18 -1.40 -32.70
N GLY A 223 -13.03 -1.16 -33.34
CA GLY A 223 -12.40 -2.11 -34.26
C GLY A 223 -11.99 -3.42 -33.59
N VAL A 224 -11.49 -3.39 -32.35
CA VAL A 224 -11.20 -4.60 -31.56
C VAL A 224 -12.47 -5.40 -31.30
N MET A 225 -13.57 -4.74 -30.94
CA MET A 225 -14.89 -5.39 -30.75
C MET A 225 -15.47 -5.97 -32.05
N GLU A 226 -15.16 -5.37 -33.21
CA GLU A 226 -15.55 -5.89 -34.52
C GLU A 226 -14.68 -7.09 -34.95
N GLN A 227 -13.38 -7.02 -34.70
CA GLN A 227 -12.41 -8.06 -35.04
C GLN A 227 -12.56 -9.31 -34.16
N TYR A 228 -12.85 -9.12 -32.87
CA TYR A 228 -13.09 -10.18 -31.90
C TYR A 228 -14.53 -10.09 -31.40
N PRO A 229 -15.48 -10.75 -32.09
CA PRO A 229 -16.86 -10.78 -31.64
C PRO A 229 -16.96 -11.19 -30.17
N ASP A 230 -17.85 -10.52 -29.45
CA ASP A 230 -18.15 -10.77 -28.02
C ASP A 230 -16.99 -10.50 -27.05
N CYS A 231 -15.90 -9.87 -27.50
CA CYS A 231 -14.78 -9.56 -26.63
C CYS A 231 -15.03 -8.34 -25.73
N GLY A 232 -16.03 -7.52 -26.04
CA GLY A 232 -16.32 -6.31 -25.27
C GLY A 232 -17.62 -5.62 -25.69
N VAL A 233 -18.05 -4.67 -24.85
CA VAL A 233 -19.26 -3.87 -25.04
C VAL A 233 -19.03 -2.42 -24.58
N SER A 234 -19.64 -1.48 -25.28
CA SER A 234 -19.69 -0.06 -24.87
C SER A 234 -20.97 0.20 -24.06
N VAL A 235 -20.82 0.51 -22.78
CA VAL A 235 -21.92 0.86 -21.88
C VAL A 235 -22.18 2.36 -21.92
N ARG A 236 -23.41 2.74 -22.27
CA ARG A 236 -23.84 4.14 -22.32
C ARG A 236 -24.20 4.66 -20.93
N CYS A 237 -23.74 5.87 -20.61
CA CYS A 237 -24.08 6.54 -19.35
C CYS A 237 -25.45 7.23 -19.44
N ASP A 238 -26.51 6.45 -19.27
CA ASP A 238 -27.89 6.89 -19.14
C ASP A 238 -28.50 6.41 -17.82
N LYS A 239 -29.83 6.53 -17.65
CA LYS A 239 -30.54 6.09 -16.44
C LYS A 239 -30.42 4.58 -16.18
N GLN A 240 -30.07 3.79 -17.20
CA GLN A 240 -29.89 2.34 -17.12
C GLN A 240 -28.41 1.95 -17.09
N PHE A 241 -27.51 2.91 -16.86
CA PHE A 241 -26.06 2.65 -16.80
C PHE A 241 -25.70 1.53 -15.83
N VAL A 242 -26.25 1.55 -14.59
CA VAL A 242 -25.95 0.53 -13.57
C VAL A 242 -26.41 -0.86 -14.02
N PRO A 243 -27.69 -1.09 -14.42
CA PRO A 243 -28.12 -2.39 -14.95
C PRO A 243 -27.25 -2.91 -16.10
N HIS A 244 -26.95 -2.05 -17.09
CA HIS A 244 -26.11 -2.43 -18.23
C HIS A 244 -24.66 -2.76 -17.82
N LEU A 245 -24.14 -2.05 -16.81
CA LEU A 245 -22.81 -2.29 -16.28
C LEU A 245 -22.76 -3.64 -15.56
N VAL A 246 -23.73 -3.94 -14.69
CA VAL A 246 -23.83 -5.22 -13.98
C VAL A 246 -23.96 -6.37 -14.97
N GLU A 247 -24.78 -6.21 -16.02
CA GLU A 247 -24.92 -7.19 -17.09
C GLU A 247 -23.60 -7.45 -17.82
N ALA A 248 -22.88 -6.40 -18.22
CA ALA A 248 -21.59 -6.51 -18.90
C ALA A 248 -20.50 -7.18 -18.02
N LEU A 249 -20.59 -7.04 -16.70
CA LEU A 249 -19.67 -7.63 -15.74
C LEU A 249 -20.00 -9.09 -15.43
N ALA A 250 -21.28 -9.44 -15.26
CA ALA A 250 -21.72 -10.76 -14.81
C ALA A 250 -21.80 -11.80 -15.95
N ASN A 251 -22.40 -11.42 -17.08
CA ASN A 251 -22.84 -12.37 -18.09
C ASN A 251 -21.79 -12.59 -19.18
N ASP A 252 -21.92 -13.70 -19.91
CA ASP A 252 -21.30 -13.80 -21.23
C ASP A 252 -21.92 -12.75 -22.15
N ILE A 253 -21.08 -11.94 -22.81
CA ILE A 253 -21.51 -10.81 -23.66
C ILE A 253 -22.49 -11.27 -24.77
N GLN A 254 -22.51 -12.57 -25.11
CA GLN A 254 -23.45 -13.20 -26.05
C GLN A 254 -24.91 -13.31 -25.58
N GLN A 255 -25.20 -13.32 -24.27
CA GLN A 255 -26.50 -13.73 -23.73
C GLN A 255 -27.41 -12.57 -23.28
N SER A 256 -27.08 -11.30 -23.60
CA SER A 256 -27.94 -10.15 -23.31
C SER A 256 -29.17 -10.10 -24.24
N ALA A 257 -30.00 -11.14 -24.22
CA ALA A 257 -31.29 -11.18 -24.88
C ALA A 257 -32.31 -10.42 -24.02
N GLY A 258 -32.22 -9.09 -24.08
CA GLY A 258 -33.09 -8.18 -23.33
C GLY A 258 -32.46 -7.77 -22.00
N VAL A 259 -32.35 -6.45 -21.80
CA VAL A 259 -31.98 -5.85 -20.52
C VAL A 259 -33.04 -6.29 -19.51
N ASP A 260 -32.68 -7.15 -18.56
CA ASP A 260 -33.56 -7.45 -17.45
C ASP A 260 -33.67 -6.17 -16.60
N THR A 261 -34.72 -5.40 -16.84
CA THR A 261 -34.99 -4.14 -16.13
C THR A 261 -35.24 -4.34 -14.63
N ARG A 262 -35.27 -5.60 -14.16
CA ARG A 262 -35.31 -5.99 -12.75
C ARG A 262 -33.94 -5.93 -12.07
N ARG A 263 -32.82 -5.84 -12.81
CA ARG A 263 -31.45 -5.58 -12.28
C ARG A 263 -31.28 -4.16 -11.73
N GLY A 264 -32.19 -3.75 -10.86
CA GLY A 264 -32.29 -2.39 -10.34
C GLY A 264 -31.27 -2.19 -9.24
N GLY A 265 -30.36 -1.22 -9.39
CA GLY A 265 -29.32 -0.90 -8.41
C GLY A 265 -29.85 -0.31 -7.10
N ASN A 266 -30.77 -0.99 -6.42
CA ASN A 266 -31.43 -0.56 -5.19
C ASN A 266 -30.65 -1.10 -3.99
N TYR A 267 -29.52 -0.48 -3.62
CA TYR A 267 -28.62 -1.01 -2.59
C TYR A 267 -28.96 -0.61 -1.14
N LEU A 268 -30.00 0.21 -0.95
CA LEU A 268 -30.38 0.77 0.35
C LEU A 268 -31.35 -0.12 1.13
N ASN A 269 -32.01 -1.07 0.46
CA ASN A 269 -32.86 -2.05 1.12
C ASN A 269 -32.00 -3.21 1.64
N PRO A 270 -31.83 -3.42 2.96
CA PRO A 270 -31.00 -4.48 3.47
C PRO A 270 -31.48 -5.83 2.94
N PRO A 271 -30.57 -6.76 2.60
CA PRO A 271 -30.98 -8.11 2.27
C PRO A 271 -31.74 -8.69 3.47
N GLN A 272 -32.95 -9.20 3.24
CA GLN A 272 -33.72 -9.84 4.30
C GLN A 272 -32.87 -10.93 4.96
N ALA A 273 -32.81 -10.93 6.29
CA ALA A 273 -32.04 -11.89 7.07
C ALA A 273 -32.26 -13.31 6.52
N ASN A 274 -31.17 -13.96 6.13
CA ASN A 274 -31.20 -15.31 5.62
C ASN A 274 -31.90 -16.20 6.65
N GLU A 275 -32.85 -17.03 6.20
CA GLU A 275 -33.12 -18.24 6.97
C GLU A 275 -31.79 -18.97 7.12
N GLU A 276 -31.38 -19.26 8.36
CA GLU A 276 -30.09 -19.87 8.68
C GLU A 276 -29.79 -21.05 7.72
N GLY A 277 -28.74 -20.91 6.89
CA GLY A 277 -28.23 -22.01 6.05
C GLY A 277 -28.45 -21.94 4.54
N MET A 278 -28.99 -20.85 3.96
CA MET A 278 -29.05 -20.66 2.50
C MET A 278 -27.97 -19.70 1.99
N MET A 279 -27.31 -20.05 0.87
CA MET A 279 -26.21 -19.28 0.27
C MET A 279 -26.49 -18.85 -1.16
N ASN A 280 -26.11 -17.64 -1.56
CA ASN A 280 -26.14 -17.21 -2.97
C ASN A 280 -24.79 -17.48 -3.67
N ALA A 281 -24.75 -17.32 -5.00
CA ALA A 281 -23.54 -17.61 -5.80
C ALA A 281 -22.31 -16.79 -5.37
N ASN A 282 -22.49 -15.55 -4.89
CA ASN A 282 -21.41 -14.71 -4.35
C ASN A 282 -20.84 -15.30 -3.05
N GLN A 283 -21.71 -15.69 -2.13
CA GLN A 283 -21.31 -16.34 -0.88
C GLN A 283 -20.62 -17.68 -1.15
N LEU A 284 -21.02 -18.42 -2.19
CA LEU A 284 -20.32 -19.65 -2.62
C LEU A 284 -18.94 -19.36 -3.20
N ALA A 285 -18.82 -18.33 -4.04
CA ALA A 285 -17.52 -17.89 -4.57
C ALA A 285 -16.55 -17.52 -3.45
N ALA A 286 -17.03 -16.75 -2.45
CA ALA A 286 -16.26 -16.42 -1.26
C ALA A 286 -15.95 -17.67 -0.40
N LYS A 287 -16.96 -18.51 -0.10
CA LYS A 287 -16.82 -19.73 0.73
C LYS A 287 -15.82 -20.72 0.14
N PHE A 288 -15.79 -20.86 -1.18
CA PHE A 288 -14.93 -21.83 -1.87
C PHE A 288 -13.62 -21.23 -2.38
N GLY A 289 -13.44 -19.91 -2.31
CA GLY A 289 -12.27 -19.24 -2.88
C GLY A 289 -12.14 -19.44 -4.39
N VAL A 290 -13.28 -19.60 -5.08
CA VAL A 290 -13.39 -19.82 -6.53
C VAL A 290 -13.95 -18.57 -7.19
N VAL A 291 -13.43 -18.24 -8.37
CA VAL A 291 -13.91 -17.12 -9.19
C VAL A 291 -15.43 -17.19 -9.39
N TYR A 292 -16.13 -16.09 -9.14
CA TYR A 292 -17.60 -15.98 -9.26
C TYR A 292 -18.12 -16.54 -10.59
N ARG A 293 -17.53 -16.16 -11.74
CA ARG A 293 -17.97 -16.67 -13.06
C ARG A 293 -17.79 -18.19 -13.18
N THR A 294 -16.79 -18.77 -12.52
CA THR A 294 -16.57 -20.22 -12.50
C THR A 294 -17.66 -20.92 -11.68
N ILE A 295 -18.02 -20.35 -10.53
CA ILE A 295 -19.15 -20.82 -9.72
C ILE A 295 -20.46 -20.76 -10.51
N VAL A 296 -20.79 -19.61 -11.09
CA VAL A 296 -22.03 -19.42 -11.86
C VAL A 296 -22.11 -20.36 -13.06
N ARG A 297 -21.00 -20.56 -13.78
CA ARG A 297 -20.94 -21.52 -14.89
C ARG A 297 -21.25 -22.94 -14.43
N HIS A 298 -20.61 -23.41 -13.36
CA HIS A 298 -20.86 -24.77 -12.87
C HIS A 298 -22.25 -24.93 -12.24
N ILE A 299 -22.81 -23.89 -11.63
CA ILE A 299 -24.21 -23.86 -11.21
C ILE A 299 -25.14 -24.01 -12.41
N ALA A 300 -24.89 -23.28 -13.50
CA ALA A 300 -25.71 -23.36 -14.71
C ALA A 300 -25.65 -24.76 -15.35
N GLU A 301 -24.44 -25.36 -15.43
CA GLU A 301 -24.25 -26.76 -15.87
C GLU A 301 -25.03 -27.74 -14.98
N LEU A 302 -24.88 -27.64 -13.65
CA LEU A 302 -25.57 -28.51 -12.71
C LEU A 302 -27.10 -28.37 -12.77
N ASN A 303 -27.60 -27.15 -13.02
CA ASN A 303 -29.02 -26.89 -13.26
C ASN A 303 -29.52 -27.51 -14.57
N GLN A 304 -28.75 -27.41 -15.66
CA GLN A 304 -29.08 -28.05 -16.94
C GLN A 304 -29.08 -29.57 -16.83
N GLU A 305 -28.17 -30.13 -16.05
CA GLU A 305 -28.09 -31.57 -15.76
C GLU A 305 -29.15 -32.05 -14.76
N GLY A 306 -29.95 -31.14 -14.18
CA GLY A 306 -31.00 -31.45 -13.20
C GLY A 306 -30.47 -31.90 -11.84
N LEU A 307 -29.18 -31.72 -11.55
CA LEU A 307 -28.51 -32.23 -10.35
C LEU A 307 -28.74 -31.36 -9.10
N LEU A 308 -29.16 -30.10 -9.28
CA LEU A 308 -29.52 -29.21 -8.17
C LEU A 308 -30.99 -29.29 -7.75
N GLY A 309 -31.82 -30.00 -8.52
CA GLY A 309 -33.27 -30.03 -8.29
C GLY A 309 -33.91 -28.64 -8.39
N CYS A 310 -34.86 -28.34 -7.51
CA CYS A 310 -35.51 -27.04 -7.46
C CYS A 310 -34.61 -26.00 -6.78
N VAL A 311 -34.05 -25.09 -7.55
CA VAL A 311 -33.31 -23.92 -7.03
C VAL A 311 -34.30 -22.81 -6.72
N ALA A 312 -34.35 -22.39 -5.46
CA ALA A 312 -35.16 -21.27 -5.05
C ALA A 312 -34.55 -19.96 -5.57
N LYS A 313 -35.42 -19.03 -5.94
CA LYS A 313 -35.03 -17.67 -6.31
C LYS A 313 -35.57 -16.71 -5.27
N ARG A 314 -34.77 -15.73 -4.87
CA ARG A 314 -35.15 -14.72 -3.88
C ARG A 314 -34.78 -13.34 -4.39
N ASP A 315 -35.67 -12.39 -4.16
CA ASP A 315 -35.40 -10.99 -4.44
C ASP A 315 -34.28 -10.47 -3.53
N TRP A 316 -33.23 -9.98 -4.16
CA TRP A 316 -32.03 -9.43 -3.54
C TRP A 316 -31.79 -8.07 -4.20
N TYR A 317 -32.03 -6.98 -3.47
CA TYR A 317 -32.01 -5.62 -4.02
C TYR A 317 -32.89 -5.42 -5.28
N GLY A 318 -33.98 -6.20 -5.43
CA GLY A 318 -34.86 -6.18 -6.60
C GLY A 318 -34.53 -7.20 -7.70
N GLU A 319 -33.48 -8.02 -7.52
CA GLU A 319 -33.10 -9.12 -8.42
C GLU A 319 -33.47 -10.50 -7.87
N GLU A 320 -34.08 -11.36 -8.69
CA GLU A 320 -34.25 -12.78 -8.36
C GLU A 320 -32.88 -13.52 -8.43
N GLN A 321 -32.18 -13.61 -7.30
CA GLN A 321 -30.96 -14.39 -7.17
C GLN A 321 -31.26 -15.83 -6.79
N SER A 322 -30.50 -16.76 -7.37
CA SER A 322 -30.55 -18.18 -6.97
C SER A 322 -29.93 -18.36 -5.59
N ILE A 323 -30.70 -18.94 -4.68
CA ILE A 323 -30.27 -19.31 -3.34
C ILE A 323 -30.19 -20.84 -3.24
N PHE A 324 -29.13 -21.30 -2.60
CA PHE A 324 -28.76 -22.71 -2.52
C PHE A 324 -28.87 -23.19 -1.08
N THR A 325 -29.57 -24.31 -0.89
CA THR A 325 -29.60 -25.04 0.39
C THR A 325 -28.25 -25.71 0.65
N GLU A 326 -27.92 -26.05 1.90
CA GLU A 326 -26.63 -26.72 2.20
C GLU A 326 -26.42 -28.02 1.38
N GLU A 327 -27.50 -28.75 1.04
CA GLU A 327 -27.43 -29.90 0.14
C GLU A 327 -27.01 -29.52 -1.28
N GLN A 328 -27.61 -28.45 -1.84
CA GLN A 328 -27.22 -27.91 -3.15
C GLN A 328 -25.79 -27.36 -3.12
N VAL A 329 -25.40 -26.72 -2.01
CA VAL A 329 -24.03 -26.25 -1.77
C VAL A 329 -23.03 -27.41 -1.77
N GLU A 330 -23.38 -28.57 -1.21
CA GLU A 330 -22.53 -29.78 -1.25
C GLU A 330 -22.40 -30.34 -2.67
N VAL A 331 -23.49 -30.35 -3.45
CA VAL A 331 -23.45 -30.77 -4.86
C VAL A 331 -22.56 -29.85 -5.69
N ILE A 332 -22.69 -28.53 -5.50
CA ILE A 332 -21.83 -27.54 -6.13
C ILE A 332 -20.38 -27.75 -5.70
N ARG A 333 -20.14 -27.99 -4.40
CA ARG A 333 -18.81 -28.25 -3.86
C ARG A 333 -18.18 -29.45 -4.56
N LYS A 334 -18.84 -30.61 -4.52
CA LYS A 334 -18.34 -31.84 -5.14
C LYS A 334 -18.00 -31.66 -6.63
N ARG A 335 -18.84 -30.92 -7.38
CA ARG A 335 -18.57 -30.60 -8.80
C ARG A 335 -17.28 -29.80 -8.97
N LEU A 336 -17.03 -28.81 -8.11
CA LEU A 336 -15.80 -28.03 -8.14
C LEU A 336 -14.58 -28.89 -7.75
N GLU A 337 -14.77 -29.91 -6.91
CA GLU A 337 -13.77 -30.87 -6.42
C GLU A 337 -13.33 -31.81 -7.54
N GLU A 338 -14.30 -32.40 -8.24
CA GLU A 338 -14.09 -33.24 -9.42
C GLU A 338 -13.37 -32.48 -10.54
N ARG A 339 -13.57 -31.16 -10.62
CA ARG A 339 -12.92 -30.27 -11.59
C ARG A 339 -11.57 -29.74 -11.10
N GLY A 340 -11.14 -30.06 -9.88
CA GLY A 340 -9.87 -29.62 -9.31
C GLY A 340 -9.80 -28.12 -9.01
N LEU A 341 -10.94 -27.49 -8.74
CA LEU A 341 -11.06 -26.02 -8.59
C LEU A 341 -10.88 -25.53 -7.15
N PHE A 342 -10.77 -26.43 -6.17
CA PHE A 342 -10.52 -26.02 -4.78
C PHE A 342 -9.07 -25.66 -4.50
N THR A 343 -8.96 -24.68 -3.61
CA THR A 343 -7.79 -24.40 -2.80
C THR A 343 -7.46 -25.62 -1.95
N GLN A 344 -6.41 -26.38 -2.27
CA GLN A 344 -5.88 -27.33 -1.28
C GLN A 344 -5.43 -26.53 -0.06
N PRO A 345 -5.88 -26.85 1.17
CA PRO A 345 -5.38 -26.21 2.36
C PRO A 345 -3.85 -26.40 2.41
N PRO A 346 -3.08 -25.40 2.87
CA PRO A 346 -1.65 -25.57 3.02
C PRO A 346 -1.39 -26.75 3.95
N PRO A 347 -0.35 -27.58 3.69
CA PRO A 347 0.02 -28.66 4.58
C PRO A 347 0.26 -28.12 6.00
N GLU A 348 -0.08 -28.93 7.00
CA GLU A 348 0.01 -28.54 8.40
C GLU A 348 1.43 -28.02 8.75
N GLY A 349 1.49 -26.87 9.44
CA GLY A 349 2.74 -26.22 9.83
C GLY A 349 3.37 -25.30 8.77
N TYR A 350 2.80 -25.19 7.56
CA TYR A 350 3.27 -24.25 6.54
C TYR A 350 2.72 -22.84 6.79
N LEU A 351 3.62 -21.84 6.76
CA LEU A 351 3.28 -20.44 7.03
C LEU A 351 3.64 -19.54 5.85
N THR A 352 2.85 -18.48 5.64
CA THR A 352 3.24 -17.37 4.76
C THR A 352 4.29 -16.50 5.45
N ILE A 353 5.03 -15.69 4.68
CA ILE A 353 5.96 -14.69 5.25
C ILE A 353 5.22 -13.73 6.19
N THR A 354 3.97 -13.38 5.88
CA THR A 354 3.15 -12.51 6.72
C THR A 354 2.80 -13.16 8.05
N ALA A 355 2.41 -14.43 8.05
CA ALA A 355 2.14 -15.18 9.27
C ALA A 355 3.43 -15.36 10.09
N LEU A 356 4.53 -15.74 9.44
CA LEU A 356 5.84 -15.88 10.08
C LEU A 356 6.31 -14.55 10.72
N ALA A 357 6.13 -13.43 10.04
CA ALA A 357 6.48 -12.10 10.57
C ALA A 357 5.70 -11.76 11.84
N LYS A 358 4.40 -12.07 11.88
CA LYS A 358 3.56 -11.88 13.08
C LYS A 358 4.02 -12.75 14.24
N THR A 359 4.43 -14.00 13.99
CA THR A 359 4.87 -14.91 15.06
C THR A 359 6.09 -14.40 15.82
N VAL A 360 6.92 -13.57 15.19
CA VAL A 360 8.20 -13.10 15.75
C VAL A 360 8.29 -11.59 15.88
N ASP A 361 7.16 -10.89 15.75
CA ASP A 361 7.02 -9.44 15.90
C ASP A 361 8.04 -8.62 15.11
N VAL A 362 8.17 -8.92 13.81
CA VAL A 362 9.04 -8.19 12.87
C VAL A 362 8.25 -7.67 11.68
N THR A 363 8.77 -6.63 11.01
CA THR A 363 8.13 -6.11 9.80
C THR A 363 8.15 -7.14 8.67
N VAL A 364 7.01 -7.37 8.03
CA VAL A 364 6.85 -8.29 6.89
C VAL A 364 7.91 -8.04 5.80
N MET A 365 8.17 -6.77 5.47
CA MET A 365 9.15 -6.38 4.45
C MET A 365 10.59 -6.84 4.73
N ALA A 366 10.97 -6.96 6.00
CA ALA A 366 12.30 -7.44 6.36
C ALA A 366 12.46 -8.93 6.04
N LEU A 367 11.45 -9.75 6.37
CA LEU A 367 11.45 -11.17 6.03
C LEU A 367 11.31 -11.40 4.52
N ILE A 368 10.55 -10.58 3.79
CA ILE A 368 10.49 -10.63 2.32
C ILE A 368 11.88 -10.42 1.71
N ARG A 369 12.64 -9.44 2.20
CA ARG A 369 13.99 -9.16 1.70
C ARG A 369 14.93 -10.34 1.95
N ILE A 370 14.88 -10.93 3.15
CA ILE A 370 15.68 -12.10 3.51
C ILE A 370 15.34 -13.30 2.63
N ALA A 371 14.05 -13.58 2.44
CA ALA A 371 13.60 -14.68 1.58
C ALA A 371 14.08 -14.47 0.13
N ARG A 372 14.00 -13.25 -0.42
CA ARG A 372 14.53 -12.92 -1.75
C ARG A 372 16.05 -13.10 -1.85
N GLU A 373 16.80 -12.69 -0.83
CA GLU A 373 18.26 -12.87 -0.78
C GLU A 373 18.64 -14.36 -0.76
N LEU A 374 17.95 -15.17 0.04
CA LEU A 374 18.17 -16.62 0.11
C LEU A 374 17.81 -17.33 -1.20
N LYS A 375 16.72 -16.91 -1.86
CA LYS A 375 16.32 -17.42 -3.20
C LYS A 375 17.36 -17.07 -4.25
N LYS A 376 17.83 -15.82 -4.28
CA LYS A 376 18.88 -15.37 -5.21
C LYS A 376 20.20 -16.12 -5.01
N ALA A 377 20.50 -16.52 -3.78
CA ALA A 377 21.67 -17.33 -3.46
C ALA A 377 21.50 -18.83 -3.80
N GLY A 378 20.32 -19.26 -4.25
CA GLY A 378 20.00 -20.67 -4.53
C GLY A 378 19.89 -21.53 -3.27
N VAL A 379 19.83 -20.91 -2.09
CA VAL A 379 19.81 -21.60 -0.80
C VAL A 379 18.37 -21.93 -0.38
N LEU A 380 17.41 -21.08 -0.73
CA LEU A 380 15.99 -21.29 -0.48
C LEU A 380 15.27 -21.57 -1.79
N SER A 381 14.57 -22.70 -1.87
CA SER A 381 13.67 -23.02 -2.99
C SER A 381 12.40 -22.16 -2.94
N ASP A 382 11.63 -22.13 -4.03
CA ASP A 382 10.29 -21.56 -3.98
C ASP A 382 9.41 -22.34 -2.99
N GLY A 383 8.54 -21.60 -2.30
CA GLY A 383 7.51 -22.16 -1.45
C GLY A 383 6.37 -22.72 -2.29
N ILE A 384 5.51 -23.51 -1.66
CA ILE A 384 4.31 -24.00 -2.33
C ILE A 384 3.32 -22.86 -2.51
N LYS A 385 2.66 -22.83 -3.66
CA LYS A 385 1.62 -21.83 -3.93
C LYS A 385 0.27 -22.43 -3.58
N CYS A 386 -0.31 -22.01 -2.47
CA CYS A 386 -1.69 -22.37 -2.12
C CYS A 386 -2.57 -21.13 -2.37
N ARG A 387 -3.74 -21.37 -2.95
CA ARG A 387 -4.70 -20.31 -3.27
C ARG A 387 -5.65 -20.16 -2.08
N SER A 388 -5.91 -18.94 -1.61
CA SER A 388 -6.90 -18.62 -0.57
C SER A 388 -7.37 -17.20 -0.84
N GLY A 389 -8.34 -17.04 -1.75
CA GLY A 389 -8.71 -15.74 -2.33
C GLY A 389 -7.65 -15.16 -3.30
N GLN A 390 -6.36 -15.27 -2.96
CA GLN A 390 -5.19 -14.96 -3.79
C GLN A 390 -4.14 -16.08 -3.72
N VAL A 391 -3.18 -16.08 -4.66
CA VAL A 391 -2.07 -17.04 -4.66
C VAL A 391 -1.01 -16.57 -3.67
N HIS A 392 -0.96 -17.20 -2.50
CA HIS A 392 0.09 -16.95 -1.51
C HIS A 392 1.15 -18.05 -1.56
N GLU A 393 2.39 -17.65 -1.30
CA GLU A 393 3.51 -18.58 -1.17
C GLU A 393 3.66 -18.99 0.29
N PHE A 394 3.57 -20.29 0.53
CA PHE A 394 3.70 -20.92 1.84
C PHE A 394 5.05 -21.63 1.94
N TYR A 395 5.69 -21.46 3.09
CA TYR A 395 7.01 -21.98 3.37
C TYR A 395 6.90 -23.15 4.34
N SER A 396 7.59 -24.25 4.06
CA SER A 396 7.67 -25.40 4.97
C SER A 396 8.36 -25.03 6.28
N PRO A 397 8.20 -25.81 7.37
CA PRO A 397 8.94 -25.58 8.62
C PRO A 397 10.47 -25.46 8.42
N GLU A 398 11.05 -26.22 7.50
CA GLU A 398 12.47 -26.15 7.16
C GLU A 398 12.83 -24.83 6.48
N GLN A 399 12.01 -24.40 5.53
CA GLN A 399 12.18 -23.12 4.83
C GLN A 399 12.01 -21.94 5.80
N GLN A 400 11.02 -22.00 6.69
CA GLN A 400 10.82 -21.03 7.77
C GLN A 400 12.07 -20.97 8.66
N ALA A 401 12.61 -22.11 9.09
CA ALA A 401 13.82 -22.16 9.90
C ALA A 401 15.04 -21.53 9.19
N MET A 402 15.16 -21.69 7.87
CA MET A 402 16.23 -21.06 7.09
C MET A 402 16.08 -19.54 7.02
N ILE A 403 14.85 -19.05 6.78
CA ILE A 403 14.53 -17.62 6.80
C ILE A 403 14.81 -17.03 8.18
N MET A 404 14.39 -17.73 9.24
CA MET A 404 14.57 -17.30 10.63
C MET A 404 16.04 -17.28 11.07
N ARG A 405 16.82 -18.30 10.69
CA ARG A 405 18.27 -18.32 10.91
C ARG A 405 18.94 -17.13 10.23
N LYS A 406 18.54 -16.83 8.99
CA LYS A 406 19.11 -15.69 8.27
C LYS A 406 18.66 -14.34 8.86
N ALA A 407 17.43 -14.25 9.35
CA ALA A 407 16.97 -13.09 10.11
C ALA A 407 17.78 -12.86 11.39
N GLN A 408 18.14 -13.93 12.09
CA GLN A 408 19.00 -13.89 13.26
C GLN A 408 20.44 -13.46 12.92
N GLU A 409 21.04 -14.03 11.86
CA GLU A 409 22.35 -13.60 11.35
C GLU A 409 22.38 -12.12 10.96
N ASN A 410 21.28 -11.63 10.36
CA ASN A 410 21.14 -10.23 9.96
C ASN A 410 20.86 -9.29 11.16
N GLY A 411 20.74 -9.83 12.38
CA GLY A 411 20.50 -9.07 13.60
C GLY A 411 19.07 -8.52 13.71
N LEU A 412 18.09 -9.12 13.02
CA LEU A 412 16.71 -8.64 13.01
C LEU A 412 16.06 -8.68 14.41
N PHE A 413 16.53 -9.58 15.27
CA PHE A 413 16.13 -9.72 16.67
C PHE A 413 17.05 -8.97 17.64
N ALA A 414 17.90 -8.06 17.14
CA ALA A 414 18.78 -7.28 18.00
C ALA A 414 17.96 -6.37 18.94
N PRO A 415 18.29 -6.33 20.24
CA PRO A 415 17.59 -5.48 21.19
C PRO A 415 17.84 -3.99 20.89
N PRO A 416 16.98 -3.09 21.38
CA PRO A 416 17.31 -1.67 21.41
C PRO A 416 18.62 -1.46 22.21
N PRO A 417 19.44 -0.47 21.84
CA PRO A 417 20.69 -0.20 22.55
C PRO A 417 20.39 0.23 23.99
N PRO A 418 21.19 -0.24 24.97
CA PRO A 418 21.12 0.30 26.32
C PRO A 418 21.43 1.81 26.34
N GLU A 419 20.98 2.50 27.38
CA GLU A 419 21.14 3.95 27.49
C GLU A 419 22.63 4.35 27.39
N GLY A 420 22.91 5.37 26.57
CA GLY A 420 24.27 5.87 26.34
C GLY A 420 25.10 5.11 25.31
N TYR A 421 24.66 3.94 24.83
CA TYR A 421 25.36 3.20 23.78
C TYR A 421 25.27 3.95 22.45
N ALA A 422 26.37 3.93 21.69
CA ALA A 422 26.47 4.68 20.45
C ALA A 422 26.93 3.77 19.31
N MET A 423 26.39 4.00 18.10
CA MET A 423 26.94 3.41 16.88
C MET A 423 28.44 3.72 16.76
N ILE A 424 29.22 2.80 16.21
CA ILE A 424 30.66 3.05 15.94
C ILE A 424 30.85 4.33 15.12
N SER A 425 29.99 4.60 14.13
CA SER A 425 30.03 5.84 13.33
C SER A 425 29.74 7.11 14.13
N THR A 426 29.02 7.01 15.24
CA THR A 426 28.79 8.13 16.16
C THR A 426 30.00 8.29 17.08
N ALA A 427 30.57 7.19 17.56
CA ALA A 427 31.82 7.19 18.33
C ALA A 427 32.99 7.79 17.53
N THR A 428 33.13 7.47 16.24
CA THR A 428 34.19 8.05 15.38
C THR A 428 34.07 9.56 15.28
N LYS A 429 32.84 10.08 15.12
CA LYS A 429 32.57 11.54 15.13
C LYS A 429 32.92 12.17 16.46
N ARG A 430 32.49 11.58 17.58
CA ARG A 430 32.79 12.04 18.94
C ARG A 430 34.30 12.08 19.22
N LEU A 431 35.04 11.09 18.72
CA LEU A 431 36.49 10.97 18.91
C LEU A 431 37.30 11.76 17.87
N GLY A 432 36.68 12.33 16.84
CA GLY A 432 37.37 13.12 15.80
C GLY A 432 38.32 12.32 14.90
N VAL A 433 38.13 11.00 14.81
CA VAL A 433 39.02 10.07 14.09
C VAL A 433 38.28 9.25 13.03
N GLY A 434 39.03 8.65 12.10
CA GLY A 434 38.47 7.82 11.04
C GLY A 434 37.97 6.45 11.55
N LEU A 435 36.98 5.88 10.85
CA LEU A 435 36.39 4.57 11.18
C LEU A 435 37.43 3.44 11.27
N LYS A 436 38.40 3.41 10.35
CA LYS A 436 39.45 2.39 10.33
C LYS A 436 40.26 2.40 11.63
N LEU A 437 40.64 3.59 12.10
CA LEU A 437 41.46 3.73 13.31
C LEU A 437 40.70 3.28 14.57
N VAL A 438 39.39 3.54 14.62
CA VAL A 438 38.55 3.05 15.72
C VAL A 438 38.47 1.52 15.69
N ARG A 439 38.37 0.88 14.52
CA ARG A 439 38.38 -0.59 14.40
C ARG A 439 39.74 -1.19 14.78
N ASP A 440 40.83 -0.62 14.28
CA ASP A 440 42.19 -1.08 14.63
C ASP A 440 42.42 -0.97 16.16
N ALA A 441 41.93 0.10 16.80
CA ALA A 441 41.98 0.26 18.25
C ALA A 441 41.09 -0.75 18.99
N MET A 442 39.89 -1.06 18.46
CA MET A 442 39.03 -2.09 19.03
C MET A 442 39.69 -3.48 18.98
N ASP A 443 40.33 -3.83 17.87
CA ASP A 443 41.05 -5.10 17.71
C ASP A 443 42.23 -5.21 18.68
N LEU A 444 43.04 -4.15 18.80
CA LEU A 444 44.17 -4.09 19.73
C LEU A 444 43.76 -4.14 21.20
N LEU A 445 42.65 -3.49 21.54
CA LEU A 445 42.09 -3.49 22.90
C LEU A 445 41.19 -4.71 23.17
N ASN A 446 41.06 -5.61 22.20
CA ASN A 446 40.20 -6.79 22.23
C ASN A 446 38.75 -6.48 22.66
N LEU A 447 38.21 -5.36 22.17
CA LEU A 447 36.86 -4.90 22.47
C LEU A 447 35.88 -5.48 21.44
N ARG A 448 34.90 -6.24 21.93
CA ARG A 448 33.83 -6.78 21.08
C ARG A 448 32.61 -5.86 21.13
N PRO A 449 32.18 -5.29 20.00
CA PRO A 449 30.91 -4.58 19.93
C PRO A 449 29.75 -5.59 19.88
N GLU A 450 28.59 -5.16 20.35
CA GLU A 450 27.34 -5.91 20.23
C GLU A 450 26.43 -5.28 19.18
N ILE A 451 25.52 -6.07 18.60
CA ILE A 451 24.59 -5.59 17.58
C ILE A 451 23.33 -5.08 18.26
N TYR A 452 22.95 -3.83 17.95
CA TYR A 452 21.73 -3.22 18.46
C TYR A 452 20.89 -2.60 17.34
N ARG A 453 19.60 -2.39 17.65
CA ARG A 453 18.63 -1.72 16.80
C ARG A 453 18.55 -0.22 17.13
N PHE A 454 19.32 0.61 16.42
CA PHE A 454 19.29 2.07 16.58
C PHE A 454 18.14 2.69 15.78
N VAL A 455 17.42 3.64 16.38
CA VAL A 455 16.39 4.44 15.69
C VAL A 455 16.96 5.83 15.45
N ALA A 456 17.03 6.26 14.19
CA ALA A 456 17.43 7.61 13.84
C ALA A 456 16.31 8.62 14.16
N GLU A 457 16.65 9.90 14.30
CA GLU A 457 15.67 11.00 14.48
C GLU A 457 14.61 11.04 13.37
N SER A 458 14.96 10.59 12.16
CA SER A 458 14.04 10.46 11.02
C SER A 458 13.12 9.24 11.08
N GLY A 459 13.10 8.49 12.20
CA GLY A 459 12.37 7.24 12.36
C GLY A 459 13.00 6.02 11.67
N GLN A 460 14.13 6.19 10.96
CA GLN A 460 14.78 5.09 10.24
C GLN A 460 15.50 4.13 11.21
N VAL A 461 15.12 2.85 11.17
CA VAL A 461 15.75 1.79 11.96
C VAL A 461 17.06 1.32 11.31
N ARG A 462 18.14 1.25 12.09
CA ARG A 462 19.48 0.81 11.68
C ARG A 462 20.02 -0.25 12.64
N ILE A 463 20.21 -1.47 12.14
CA ILE A 463 20.83 -2.56 12.88
C ILE A 463 22.34 -2.48 12.68
N ARG A 464 23.09 -2.14 13.72
CA ARG A 464 24.54 -1.89 13.66
C ARG A 464 25.23 -2.25 14.96
N GLU A 465 26.55 -2.42 14.87
CA GLU A 465 27.44 -2.54 16.02
C GLU A 465 27.40 -1.26 16.87
N GLY A 466 27.11 -1.43 18.16
CA GLY A 466 27.14 -0.39 19.18
C GLY A 466 28.28 -0.57 20.15
N LEU A 467 28.77 0.55 20.67
CA LEU A 467 29.78 0.63 21.71
C LEU A 467 29.18 1.23 22.97
N SER A 468 29.52 0.65 24.12
CA SER A 468 29.20 1.22 25.42
C SER A 468 29.98 2.52 25.67
N PRO A 469 29.50 3.41 26.54
CA PRO A 469 30.27 4.60 26.95
C PRO A 469 31.69 4.27 27.43
N GLU A 470 31.86 3.17 28.17
CA GLU A 470 33.17 2.71 28.64
C GLU A 470 34.09 2.25 27.51
N GLN A 471 33.56 1.56 26.50
CA GLN A 471 34.32 1.15 25.33
C GLN A 471 34.77 2.37 24.53
N VAL A 472 33.89 3.36 24.33
CA VAL A 472 34.22 4.62 23.66
C VAL A 472 35.30 5.38 24.44
N ASP A 473 35.23 5.42 25.77
CA ASP A 473 36.25 6.07 26.60
C ASP A 473 37.60 5.32 26.55
N LYS A 474 37.61 3.98 26.61
CA LYS A 474 38.83 3.17 26.46
C LYS A 474 39.52 3.42 25.12
N ILE A 475 38.74 3.42 24.02
CA ILE A 475 39.24 3.75 22.69
C ILE A 475 39.79 5.18 22.68
N GLY A 476 39.06 6.14 23.26
CA GLY A 476 39.50 7.54 23.35
C GLY A 476 40.81 7.72 24.12
N LYS A 477 40.97 7.02 25.25
CA LYS A 477 42.21 7.03 26.06
C LYS A 477 43.40 6.48 25.28
N TYR A 478 43.21 5.34 24.60
CA TYR A 478 44.24 4.76 23.74
C TYR A 478 44.63 5.70 22.59
N LEU A 479 43.64 6.29 21.91
CA LEU A 479 43.91 7.22 20.82
C LEU A 479 44.58 8.53 21.29
N ARG A 480 44.33 8.96 22.52
CA ARG A 480 45.07 10.06 23.17
C ARG A 480 46.50 9.66 23.48
N SER A 481 46.74 8.51 24.11
CA SER A 481 48.10 8.06 24.45
C SER A 481 48.97 7.85 23.21
N GLU A 482 48.37 7.49 22.08
CA GLU A 482 49.06 7.33 20.80
C GLU A 482 49.18 8.63 19.97
N GLY A 483 48.67 9.76 20.48
CA GLY A 483 48.79 11.08 19.84
C GLY A 483 47.86 11.33 18.65
N TYR A 484 46.84 10.49 18.42
CA TYR A 484 45.91 10.63 17.29
C TYR A 484 44.89 11.76 17.44
N THR A 485 44.73 12.29 18.65
CA THR A 485 43.70 13.28 18.99
C THR A 485 44.28 14.63 19.42
N GLU A 486 45.60 14.75 19.55
CA GLU A 486 46.28 15.98 19.98
C GLU A 486 46.98 16.70 18.81
N LEU A 487 46.93 18.03 18.84
CA LEU A 487 47.77 18.89 17.99
C LEU A 487 49.16 18.98 18.61
N ALA A 488 50.18 19.13 17.77
CA ALA A 488 51.53 19.39 18.24
C ALA A 488 51.53 20.70 19.07
N PRO A 489 52.15 20.72 20.27
CA PRO A 489 52.31 21.93 21.05
C PRO A 489 53.02 23.03 20.27
N GLU A 490 52.79 24.29 20.66
CA GLU A 490 53.44 25.43 20.02
C GLU A 490 54.97 25.32 20.11
N GLY A 491 55.66 25.52 18.98
CA GLY A 491 57.12 25.37 18.86
C GLY A 491 57.62 23.97 18.48
N TYR A 492 56.77 22.94 18.47
CA TYR A 492 57.14 21.61 17.95
C TYR A 492 57.19 21.61 16.43
N GLN A 493 58.23 21.01 15.85
CA GLN A 493 58.48 21.06 14.41
C GLN A 493 58.62 19.67 13.80
N VAL A 494 58.18 19.51 12.55
CA VAL A 494 58.40 18.26 11.82
C VAL A 494 59.82 18.19 11.26
N LYS A 495 60.34 16.97 11.03
CA LYS A 495 61.66 16.71 10.42
C LYS A 495 61.99 17.65 9.25
N LYS A 496 61.03 17.85 8.32
CA LYS A 496 61.23 18.68 7.13
C LYS A 496 61.49 20.16 7.45
N GLU A 497 60.84 20.70 8.48
CA GLU A 497 61.02 22.09 8.91
C GLU A 497 62.39 22.28 9.54
N ILE A 498 62.77 21.38 10.45
CA ILE A 498 64.07 21.40 11.12
C ILE A 498 65.20 21.21 10.10
N MET A 499 65.06 20.28 9.15
CA MET A 499 66.04 20.09 8.10
C MET A 499 66.26 21.35 7.25
N ARG A 500 65.17 22.07 6.93
CA ARG A 500 65.24 23.32 6.17
C ARG A 500 65.94 24.41 6.96
N GLU A 501 65.63 24.55 8.25
CA GLU A 501 66.21 25.57 9.12
C GLU A 501 67.67 25.30 9.49
N LEU A 502 68.02 24.04 9.76
CA LEU A 502 69.39 23.65 10.08
C LEU A 502 70.24 23.38 8.84
N HIS A 503 69.67 23.50 7.64
CA HIS A 503 70.31 23.25 6.34
C HIS A 503 71.03 21.89 6.28
N CYS A 504 70.33 20.80 6.59
CA CYS A 504 70.89 19.44 6.57
C CYS A 504 70.09 18.48 5.67
N SER A 505 70.76 17.45 5.15
CA SER A 505 70.13 16.42 4.33
C SER A 505 69.40 15.38 5.18
N ALA A 506 68.37 14.72 4.62
CA ALA A 506 67.58 13.71 5.35
C ALA A 506 68.44 12.56 5.90
N PRO A 507 69.41 11.98 5.16
CA PRO A 507 70.24 10.90 5.68
C PRO A 507 71.13 11.34 6.85
N LEU A 508 71.63 12.58 6.82
CA LEU A 508 72.43 13.11 7.92
C LEU A 508 71.57 13.37 9.16
N PHE A 509 70.38 13.93 8.97
CA PHE A 509 69.41 14.14 10.03
C PHE A 509 69.04 12.82 10.72
N ASP A 510 68.71 11.78 9.95
CA ASP A 510 68.34 10.47 10.49
C ASP A 510 69.48 9.84 11.28
N ARG A 511 70.73 9.89 10.79
CA ARG A 511 71.89 9.40 11.55
C ARG A 511 72.08 10.11 12.87
N ILE A 512 71.87 11.43 12.90
CA ILE A 512 72.02 12.23 14.13
C ILE A 512 70.92 11.90 15.12
N VAL A 513 69.66 11.83 14.67
CA VAL A 513 68.52 11.42 15.50
C VAL A 513 68.71 10.01 16.05
N ASP A 514 69.10 9.05 15.21
CA ASP A 514 69.37 7.68 15.64
C ASP A 514 70.50 7.59 16.66
N SER A 515 71.56 8.40 16.49
CA SER A 515 72.66 8.49 17.45
C SER A 515 72.20 9.10 18.77
N LEU A 516 71.40 10.16 18.74
CA LEU A 516 70.86 10.82 19.92
C LEU A 516 69.91 9.91 20.69
N ILE A 517 69.01 9.21 20.01
CA ILE A 517 68.09 8.24 20.62
C ILE A 517 68.86 7.13 21.35
N ARG A 518 69.99 6.66 20.79
CA ARG A 518 70.79 5.59 21.39
C ARG A 518 71.69 6.06 22.53
N ASN A 519 72.23 7.28 22.46
CA ASN A 519 73.34 7.72 23.30
C ASN A 519 73.00 8.85 24.28
N ASP A 520 71.89 9.57 24.08
CA ASP A 520 71.43 10.64 24.97
C ASP A 520 70.11 10.22 25.65
N PRO A 521 70.15 9.81 26.94
CA PRO A 521 68.96 9.43 27.70
C PRO A 521 67.89 10.53 27.77
N ASN A 522 68.32 11.79 27.66
CA ASN A 522 67.47 12.97 27.76
C ASN A 522 66.98 13.45 26.39
N PHE A 523 67.25 12.73 25.29
CA PHE A 523 66.71 13.07 23.97
C PHE A 523 65.32 12.48 23.74
N GLY A 524 65.11 11.23 24.18
CA GLY A 524 63.84 10.53 24.04
C GLY A 524 63.43 10.23 22.59
N GLN A 525 62.25 9.61 22.42
CA GLN A 525 61.67 9.38 21.08
C GLN A 525 60.94 10.65 20.58
N PRO A 526 60.85 10.86 19.26
CA PRO A 526 60.06 11.96 18.71
C PRO A 526 58.57 11.76 19.03
N SER A 527 57.88 12.81 19.43
CA SER A 527 56.45 12.77 19.75
C SER A 527 55.59 12.65 18.49
N ARG A 528 54.46 11.94 18.59
CA ARG A 528 53.55 11.72 17.46
C ARG A 528 52.34 12.65 17.61
N TYR A 529 52.09 13.48 16.60
CA TYR A 529 50.91 14.35 16.57
C TYR A 529 50.27 14.37 15.19
N ARG A 530 49.05 14.90 15.12
CA ARG A 530 48.32 15.07 13.87
C ARG A 530 48.83 16.31 13.12
N ALA A 531 49.28 16.13 11.88
CA ALA A 531 49.74 17.26 11.06
C ALA A 531 48.56 18.13 10.57
N LYS A 532 48.77 19.44 10.43
CA LYS A 532 47.82 20.34 9.73
C LYS A 532 47.79 19.98 8.24
N GLY A 533 46.60 19.73 7.70
CA GLY A 533 46.40 19.45 6.28
C GLY A 533 46.45 20.73 5.43
N LYS A 534 46.73 20.57 4.13
CA LYS A 534 46.65 21.68 3.16
C LYS A 534 45.18 22.13 3.06
N GLY A 535 44.85 23.31 3.58
CA GLY A 535 43.48 23.86 3.59
C GLY A 535 42.84 24.01 4.98
N GLY A 536 43.61 23.94 6.07
CA GLY A 536 43.10 24.19 7.43
C GLY A 536 42.36 23.01 8.09
N GLY A 537 42.05 21.96 7.33
CA GLY A 537 41.55 20.68 7.85
C GLY A 537 42.66 19.79 8.41
N MET A 538 42.33 18.92 9.37
CA MET A 538 43.29 18.01 10.02
C MET A 538 43.74 16.87 9.10
N SER A 539 45.06 16.61 8.99
CA SER A 539 45.60 15.51 8.16
C SER A 539 45.21 14.13 8.70
N LYS A 540 45.11 13.13 7.83
CA LYS A 540 44.79 11.73 8.20
C LYS A 540 46.00 10.93 8.70
N ALA A 541 47.23 11.44 8.56
CA ALA A 541 48.47 10.75 8.94
C ALA A 541 49.11 11.42 10.17
N LEU A 542 49.66 10.59 11.08
CA LEU A 542 50.52 11.05 12.18
C LEU A 542 51.89 11.47 11.62
N GLY A 543 52.36 12.63 12.06
CA GLY A 543 53.74 13.08 11.84
C GLY A 543 54.58 12.87 13.11
N TYR A 544 55.88 12.68 12.92
CA TYR A 544 56.85 12.78 14.02
C TYR A 544 57.27 14.24 14.18
N PHE A 545 57.13 14.75 15.39
CA PHE A 545 57.49 16.10 15.77
C PHE A 545 58.59 16.07 16.82
N TYR A 546 59.42 17.10 16.81
CA TYR A 546 60.51 17.28 17.73
C TYR A 546 60.27 18.54 18.56
N SER A 547 60.54 18.46 19.85
CA SER A 547 60.46 19.61 20.75
C SER A 547 61.57 20.64 20.44
N PRO A 548 61.43 21.89 20.90
CA PRO A 548 62.52 22.88 20.82
C PRO A 548 63.84 22.37 21.40
N GLU A 549 63.80 21.66 22.52
CA GLU A 549 64.98 21.06 23.17
C GLU A 549 65.64 19.98 22.30
N GLN A 550 64.83 19.10 21.69
CA GLN A 550 65.34 18.08 20.76
C GLN A 550 65.99 18.73 19.53
N LYS A 551 65.38 19.80 19.01
CA LYS A 551 65.95 20.58 17.90
C LYS A 551 67.29 21.20 18.26
N GLU A 552 67.43 21.80 19.45
CA GLU A 552 68.70 22.37 19.92
C GLU A 552 69.80 21.31 20.00
N LYS A 553 69.51 20.14 20.56
CA LYS A 553 70.45 19.01 20.61
C LYS A 553 70.87 18.53 19.22
N ILE A 554 69.93 18.45 18.27
CA ILE A 554 70.24 18.13 16.87
C ILE A 554 71.16 19.19 16.26
N ALA A 555 70.88 20.48 16.52
CA ALA A 555 71.68 21.60 16.02
C ALA A 555 73.11 21.61 16.60
N GLU A 556 73.28 21.28 17.88
CA GLU A 556 74.60 21.18 18.51
C GLU A 556 75.47 20.09 17.89
N ILE A 557 74.90 18.90 17.66
CA ILE A 557 75.63 17.80 17.00
C ILE A 557 75.94 18.15 15.55
N LEU A 558 75.03 18.80 14.83
CA LEU A 558 75.30 19.30 13.48
C LEU A 558 76.45 20.30 13.47
N LYS A 559 76.53 21.19 14.46
CA LYS A 559 77.63 22.16 14.59
C LYS A 559 78.97 21.45 14.85
N LYS A 560 79.01 20.47 15.75
CA LYS A 560 80.21 19.65 16.01
C LYS A 560 80.66 18.86 14.78
N THR A 561 79.72 18.25 14.06
CA THR A 561 80.00 17.51 12.82
C THR A 561 80.55 18.42 11.72
N ARG A 562 80.06 19.67 11.63
CA ARG A 562 80.57 20.66 10.67
C ARG A 562 81.95 21.19 11.04
N GLN A 563 82.21 21.42 12.32
CA GLN A 563 83.51 21.88 12.82
C GLN A 563 84.59 20.79 12.68
N GLY A 564 84.24 19.51 12.86
CA GLY A 564 85.14 18.38 12.65
C GLY A 564 85.46 18.07 11.19
N ALA A 565 84.70 18.63 10.24
CA ALA A 565 84.94 18.51 8.79
C ALA A 565 85.82 19.65 8.23
N THR A 566 86.18 20.63 9.05
CA THR A 566 87.04 21.78 8.71
C THR A 566 88.46 21.70 9.28
N CYS A 567 88.87 20.54 9.80
CA CYS A 567 90.25 20.25 10.21
C CYS A 567 90.92 19.31 9.21
#